data_AF-A0A7V0WE52-F1
#
_entry.id   AF-A0A7V0WE52-F1
#
_cell.length_a   1.000
_cell.length_b   1.000
_cell.length_c   1.000
_cell.angle_alpha   90.00
_cell.angle_beta   90.00
_cell.angle_gamma   90.00
#
_symmetry.space_group_name_H-M   'P 1'
#
loop_
_entity.id
_entity.type
_entity.pdbx_description
1 polymer ?
#
loop_
_entity_poly.entity_id
_entity_poly.type
_entity_poly.pdbx_seq_one_letter_code
_entity_poly.pdbx_strand_id
1 'polypeptide(L)' 'MTVKARHKDKISEVFSDPEQITNALVHGVREALLKHKQAGNPIVVWRNGKTVWLKFEEISVRKA' A
#
# COMPACT_ATOMS: atom_id res chain seq x y z
N MET A 1 6.96 -9.89 26.93
CA MET A 1 6.41 -9.47 25.62
C MET A 1 5.06 -8.79 25.87
N THR A 2 5.07 -7.56 26.38
CA THR A 2 3.85 -6.85 26.82
C THR A 2 3.42 -5.86 25.76
N VAL A 3 2.89 -6.36 24.63
CA VAL A 3 2.07 -5.51 23.76
C VAL A 3 0.80 -5.21 24.56
N LYS A 4 0.83 -4.08 25.28
CA LYS A 4 -0.18 -3.68 26.27
C LYS A 4 -1.59 -3.76 25.66
N ALA A 5 -2.50 -4.46 26.32
CA ALA A 5 -3.89 -4.69 25.95
C ALA A 5 -4.63 -3.44 25.41
N ARG A 6 -4.25 -2.24 25.87
CA ARG A 6 -4.77 -0.93 25.43
C ARG A 6 -4.77 -0.66 23.92
N HIS A 7 -3.91 -1.28 23.12
CA HIS A 7 -3.88 -1.03 21.66
C HIS A 7 -4.72 -2.02 20.87
N LYS A 8 -5.10 -3.16 21.46
CA LYS A 8 -5.85 -4.20 20.76
C LYS A 8 -7.23 -3.66 20.36
N ASP A 9 -7.87 -2.94 21.26
CA ASP A 9 -9.21 -2.36 21.07
C ASP A 9 -9.22 -1.30 19.96
N LYS A 10 -8.19 -0.45 19.90
CA LYS A 10 -8.05 0.59 18.86
C LYS A 10 -7.77 0.01 17.48
N ILE A 11 -6.97 -1.06 17.38
CA ILE A 11 -6.72 -1.72 16.10
C ILE A 11 -8.03 -2.34 15.61
N SER A 12 -8.76 -3.08 16.46
CA SER A 12 -10.06 -3.64 16.06
C SER A 12 -11.08 -2.59 15.65
N GLU A 13 -11.11 -1.43 16.31
CA GLU A 13 -11.99 -0.31 15.98
C GLU A 13 -11.68 0.26 14.59
N VAL A 14 -10.41 0.56 14.31
CA VAL A 14 -9.96 1.06 12.99
C VAL A 14 -10.22 0.04 11.88
N PHE A 15 -10.01 -1.26 12.15
CA PHE A 15 -10.33 -2.32 11.21
C PHE A 15 -11.83 -2.54 11.00
N SER A 16 -12.69 -2.01 11.88
CA SER A 16 -14.14 -2.04 11.73
C SER A 16 -14.65 -0.95 10.78
N ASP A 17 -13.79 0.01 10.41
CA ASP A 17 -14.06 1.01 9.37
C ASP A 17 -13.29 0.65 8.08
N PRO A 18 -13.98 0.02 7.09
CA PRO A 18 -13.35 -0.38 5.84
C PRO A 18 -12.83 0.79 5.01
N GLU A 19 -13.46 1.97 5.11
CA GLU A 19 -13.06 3.16 4.35
C GLU A 19 -11.74 3.71 4.90
N GLN A 20 -11.63 3.84 6.23
CA GLN A 20 -10.40 4.28 6.88
C GLN A 20 -9.22 3.36 6.54
N ILE A 21 -9.41 2.04 6.58
CA ILE A 21 -8.38 1.06 6.20
C ILE A 21 -8.02 1.20 4.72
N THR A 22 -9.02 1.28 3.85
CA THR A 22 -8.80 1.37 2.40
C THR A 22 -7.99 2.63 2.06
N ASN A 23 -8.34 3.77 2.66
CA ASN A 23 -7.63 5.03 2.47
C ASN A 23 -6.18 4.96 2.96
N ALA A 24 -5.94 4.37 4.14
CA ALA A 24 -4.59 4.17 4.67
C ALA A 24 -3.74 3.28 3.75
N LEU A 25 -4.33 2.18 3.24
CA LEU A 25 -3.66 1.27 2.33
C LEU A 25 -3.33 1.94 0.99
N VAL A 26 -4.30 2.64 0.39
CA VAL A 26 -4.11 3.39 -0.86
C VAL A 26 -2.98 4.41 -0.70
N HIS A 27 -2.94 5.12 0.43
CA HIS A 27 -1.90 6.09 0.72
C HIS A 27 -0.52 5.43 0.80
N GLY A 28 -0.37 4.37 1.59
CA GLY A 28 0.90 3.65 1.74
C GLY A 28 1.39 3.03 0.44
N VAL A 29 0.51 2.42 -0.35
CA VAL A 29 0.85 1.86 -1.67
C VAL A 29 1.30 2.97 -2.61
N ARG A 30 0.61 4.12 -2.64
CA ARG A 30 0.99 5.25 -3.49
C ARG A 30 2.39 5.76 -3.16
N GLU A 31 2.71 5.92 -1.88
CA GLU A 31 4.05 6.35 -1.45
C GLU A 31 5.13 5.35 -1.85
N ALA A 32 4.87 4.05 -1.70
CA ALA A 32 5.80 3.01 -2.13
C ALA A 32 6.04 3.10 -3.64
N LEU A 33 4.98 3.15 -4.45
CA LEU A 33 5.09 3.28 -5.91
C LEU A 33 5.88 4.53 -6.33
N LEU A 34 5.68 5.66 -5.65
CA LEU A 34 6.45 6.88 -5.89
C LEU A 34 7.95 6.67 -5.60
N LYS A 35 8.29 6.08 -4.45
CA LYS A 35 9.69 5.79 -4.07
C LYS A 35 10.36 4.86 -5.08
N HIS A 36 9.68 3.80 -5.51
CA HIS A 36 10.19 2.90 -6.55
C HIS A 36 10.43 3.64 -7.87
N LYS A 37 9.46 4.47 -8.30
CA LYS A 37 9.58 5.27 -9.51
C LYS A 37 10.77 6.23 -9.47
N GLN A 38 10.95 6.94 -8.36
CA GLN A 38 12.04 7.91 -8.17
C GLN A 38 13.42 7.25 -8.08
N ALA A 39 13.49 6.04 -7.50
CA ALA A 39 14.73 5.27 -7.39
C ALA A 39 15.11 4.50 -8.67
N GLY A 40 14.28 4.54 -9.72
CA GLY A 40 14.51 3.75 -10.93
C GLY A 40 14.24 2.25 -10.75
N ASN A 41 13.53 1.87 -9.67
CA ASN A 41 13.31 0.48 -9.32
C ASN A 41 12.03 -0.06 -10.00
N PRO A 42 12.11 -1.21 -10.70
CA PRO A 42 10.92 -1.87 -11.23
C PRO A 42 10.08 -2.49 -10.11
N ILE A 43 8.82 -2.80 -10.43
CA ILE A 43 7.89 -3.51 -9.53
C ILE A 43 7.23 -4.69 -10.25
N VAL A 44 6.78 -5.68 -9.50
CA VAL A 44 5.95 -6.77 -10.04
C VAL A 44 4.48 -6.45 -9.76
N VAL A 45 3.64 -6.60 -10.77
CA VAL A 45 2.19 -6.52 -10.64
C VAL A 45 1.54 -7.79 -11.15
N TRP A 46 0.35 -8.08 -10.63
CA TRP A 46 -0.54 -9.06 -11.24
C TRP A 46 -1.38 -8.37 -12.31
N ARG A 47 -1.31 -8.84 -13.56
CA ARG A 47 -2.10 -8.32 -14.68
C ARG A 47 -2.53 -9.49 -15.56
N ASN A 48 -3.83 -9.60 -15.81
CA ASN A 48 -4.42 -10.61 -16.70
C ASN A 48 -3.99 -12.05 -16.35
N GLY A 49 -4.02 -12.40 -15.07
CA GLY A 49 -3.68 -13.76 -14.60
C GLY A 49 -2.18 -14.09 -14.63
N LYS A 50 -1.31 -13.10 -14.83
CA LYS A 50 0.15 -13.30 -14.90
C LYS A 50 0.88 -12.27 -14.04
N THR A 51 2.06 -12.64 -13.58
CA THR A 51 3.03 -11.71 -12.98
C THR A 51 3.74 -10.94 -14.09
N VAL A 52 3.70 -9.62 -14.03
CA VAL A 52 4.32 -8.72 -15.00
C VAL A 52 5.26 -7.78 -14.27
N TRP A 53 6.50 -7.66 -14.76
CA TRP A 53 7.42 -6.63 -14.32
C TRP A 53 7.07 -5.31 -15.02
N LEU A 54 6.86 -4.26 -14.24
CA LEU A 54 6.75 -2.89 -14.72
C LEU A 54 8.07 -2.18 -14.48
N LYS A 55 8.59 -1.53 -15.51
CA LYS A 55 9.70 -0.60 -15.36
C LYS A 55 9.25 0.66 -14.62
N PHE A 56 10.21 1.40 -14.08
CA PHE A 56 9.91 2.57 -13.24
C PHE A 56 9.11 3.65 -13.99
N GLU A 57 9.33 3.81 -15.30
CA GLU A 57 8.60 4.76 -16.14
C GLU A 57 7.10 4.41 -16.26
N GLU A 58 6.80 3.11 -16.29
CA GLU A 58 5.46 2.54 -16.47
C GLU A 58 4.63 2.56 -15.18
N ILE A 59 5.25 2.83 -14.02
CA ILE A 59 4.55 2.94 -12.74
C ILE A 59 3.63 4.18 -12.79
N SER A 60 2.33 3.95 -12.80
CA SER A 60 1.32 5.01 -12.73
C SER A 60 1.03 5.39 -11.28
N VAL A 61 1.35 6.63 -10.90
CA VAL A 61 1.03 7.20 -9.60
C VAL A 61 -0.02 8.28 -9.84
N ARG A 62 -1.30 8.01 -9.58
CA ARG A 62 -2.34 9.05 -9.68
C ARG A 62 -2.08 10.15 -8.64
N LYS A 63 -2.33 11.40 -9.02
CA LYS A 63 -2.48 12.50 -8.06
C LYS A 63 -3.86 12.35 -7.40
N ALA A 64 -3.92 12.58 -6.09
CA ALA A 64 -5.17 12.66 -5.35
C ALA A 64 -5.98 13.87 -5.83
#